data_AF-A0A8J3C129-F1
#
_entry.id   AF-A0A8J3C129-F1
#
_cell.length_a   1.000
_cell.length_b   1.000
_cell.length_c   1.000
_cell.angle_alpha   90.00
_cell.angle_beta   90.00
_cell.angle_gamma   90.00
#
_symmetry.space_group_name_H-M   'P 1'
#
loop_
_entity.id
_entity.type
_entity.pdbx_description
1 polymer ?
#
loop_
_entity_poly.entity_id
_entity_poly.type
_entity_poly.pdbx_seq_one_letter_code
_entity_poly.pdbx_strand_id
1 'polypeptide(L)'
;MALDKGLENVAVNWPRTSEYYDPVAPAEFVDFGAVADAPDVAAPTGALALHIAKTGTVRATAYTELVDLLLGLDGVLYATDAAAEDEDPVIDPDGCAWIAGGLERFVEGHEPYGDLVTFDSVASVMRNAVASGRLAEQQLRWLDHRLTALRDDAGNPPHWTFARTELAILAGFYRRCAERGFAVFASY
;
A
#
# COMPACT_ATOMS: atom_id res chain seq x y z
N MET A 1 -15.66 31.99 -17.03
CA MET A 1 -15.49 31.43 -15.68
C MET A 1 -16.52 30.31 -15.57
N ALA A 2 -16.19 29.04 -15.28
CA ALA A 2 -15.09 28.52 -14.49
C ALA A 2 -14.30 27.42 -15.24
N LEU A 3 -12.98 27.47 -15.08
CA LEU A 3 -12.07 26.35 -15.32
C LEU A 3 -11.87 25.70 -13.95
N ASP A 4 -12.72 24.73 -13.63
CA ASP A 4 -12.52 23.86 -12.47
C ASP A 4 -11.86 22.58 -12.99
N LYS A 5 -10.52 22.58 -13.00
CA LYS A 5 -9.70 21.37 -13.20
C LYS A 5 -9.22 20.92 -11.82
N GLY A 6 -10.14 20.69 -10.90
CA GLY A 6 -9.87 19.96 -9.67
C GLY A 6 -10.01 18.49 -9.99
N LEU A 7 -8.90 17.75 -9.90
CA LEU A 7 -8.76 16.29 -9.96
C LEU A 7 -10.09 15.56 -9.72
N GLU A 8 -10.87 15.39 -10.78
CA GLU A 8 -12.08 14.59 -10.73
C GLU A 8 -11.62 13.19 -10.32
N ASN A 9 -12.18 12.71 -9.22
CA ASN A 9 -11.99 11.38 -8.68
C ASN A 9 -11.85 10.39 -9.83
N VAL A 10 -10.59 10.01 -10.13
CA VAL A 10 -10.34 8.86 -10.97
C VAL A 10 -10.63 7.70 -10.04
N ALA A 11 -11.91 7.38 -9.89
CA ALA A 11 -12.34 6.02 -9.64
C ALA A 11 -11.73 5.26 -10.81
N VAL A 12 -10.52 4.73 -10.61
CA VAL A 12 -9.91 3.94 -11.65
C VAL A 12 -10.77 2.69 -11.66
N ASN A 13 -11.66 2.61 -12.65
CA ASN A 13 -12.23 1.35 -13.08
C ASN A 13 -11.04 0.52 -13.54
N TRP A 14 -10.47 -0.23 -12.59
CA TRP A 14 -9.29 -1.05 -12.83
C TRP A 14 -9.62 -1.97 -14.00
N PRO A 15 -8.76 -2.02 -15.03
CA PRO A 15 -9.04 -2.84 -16.19
C PRO A 15 -9.21 -4.27 -15.70
N ARG A 16 -10.37 -4.85 -16.04
CA ARG A 16 -10.59 -6.30 -16.01
C ARG A 16 -9.29 -6.95 -16.44
N THR A 17 -8.73 -7.84 -15.62
CA THR A 17 -7.64 -8.74 -16.00
C THR A 17 -8.11 -9.55 -17.20
N SER A 18 -7.98 -8.90 -18.35
CA SER A 18 -8.29 -9.37 -19.68
C SER A 18 -7.10 -10.19 -20.10
N GLU A 19 -7.32 -11.45 -20.49
CA GLU A 19 -6.60 -12.32 -21.45
C GLU A 19 -5.05 -12.29 -21.59
N TYR A 20 -4.33 -11.42 -20.91
CA TYR A 20 -2.99 -10.94 -21.25
C TYR A 20 -1.97 -11.11 -20.12
N TYR A 21 -2.40 -11.38 -18.89
CA TYR A 21 -1.51 -11.58 -17.76
C TYR A 21 -1.92 -12.82 -16.96
N ASP A 22 -0.91 -13.57 -16.50
CA ASP A 22 -1.03 -14.67 -15.54
C ASP A 22 -0.59 -14.17 -14.14
N PRO A 23 -1.16 -14.71 -13.05
CA PRO A 23 -0.73 -14.34 -11.70
C PRO A 23 0.71 -14.79 -11.49
N VAL A 24 1.49 -13.98 -10.75
CA VAL A 24 2.86 -14.36 -10.42
C VAL A 24 2.85 -15.66 -9.62
N ALA A 25 3.48 -16.71 -10.15
CA ALA A 25 3.50 -18.01 -9.50
C ALA A 25 4.20 -17.96 -8.13
N PRO A 26 3.76 -18.72 -7.11
CA PRO A 26 4.41 -18.76 -5.79
C PRO A 26 5.91 -19.09 -5.83
N ALA A 27 6.34 -19.85 -6.84
CA ALA A 27 7.76 -20.18 -7.08
C ALA A 27 8.65 -18.93 -7.25
N GLU A 28 8.08 -17.81 -7.67
CA GLU A 28 8.78 -16.53 -7.83
C GLU A 28 8.99 -15.79 -6.49
N PHE A 29 8.41 -16.28 -5.40
CA PHE A 29 8.48 -15.67 -4.07
C PHE A 29 9.24 -16.52 -3.04
N VAL A 30 9.86 -17.62 -3.45
CA VAL A 30 10.54 -18.55 -2.52
C VAL A 30 11.64 -17.87 -1.69
N ASP A 31 12.31 -16.85 -2.24
CA ASP A 31 13.31 -16.04 -1.56
C ASP A 31 12.76 -15.26 -0.35
N PHE A 32 11.46 -14.94 -0.32
CA PHE A 32 10.83 -14.31 0.85
C PHE A 32 10.82 -15.26 2.06
N GLY A 33 10.82 -16.58 1.82
CA GLY A 33 10.94 -17.58 2.88
C GLY A 33 12.25 -17.46 3.65
N ALA A 34 13.35 -17.13 2.96
CA ALA A 34 14.65 -16.93 3.60
C ALA A 34 14.68 -15.69 4.51
N VAL A 35 13.85 -14.68 4.23
CA VAL A 35 13.68 -13.51 5.12
C VAL A 35 12.96 -13.92 6.41
N ALA A 36 11.97 -14.82 6.32
CA ALA A 36 11.23 -15.28 7.50
C ALA A 36 12.10 -16.07 8.48
N ASP A 37 13.15 -16.73 7.98
CA ASP A 37 14.08 -17.54 8.79
C ASP A 37 15.24 -16.72 9.40
N ALA A 38 15.32 -15.42 9.13
CA ALA A 38 16.40 -14.57 9.64
C ALA A 38 16.23 -14.26 11.15
N PRO A 39 17.31 -14.36 11.95
CA PRO A 39 17.23 -14.36 13.42
C PRO A 39 16.77 -13.04 14.06
N ASP A 40 16.84 -11.93 13.32
CA ASP A 40 16.52 -10.57 13.82
C ASP A 40 15.28 -9.95 13.14
N VAL A 41 14.47 -10.75 12.46
CA VAL A 41 13.25 -10.25 11.79
C VAL A 41 12.08 -10.20 12.76
N ALA A 42 11.38 -9.06 12.76
CA ALA A 42 10.16 -8.89 13.54
C ALA A 42 9.12 -9.97 13.15
N ALA A 43 8.48 -10.59 14.16
CA ALA A 43 7.54 -11.69 13.92
C ALA A 43 6.43 -11.38 12.88
N PRO A 44 5.82 -10.18 12.84
CA PRO A 44 4.87 -9.82 11.78
C PRO A 44 5.49 -9.82 10.37
N THR A 45 6.72 -9.31 10.23
CA THR A 45 7.47 -9.32 8.97
C THR A 45 7.75 -10.75 8.50
N GLY A 46 8.21 -11.62 9.39
CA GLY A 46 8.47 -13.02 9.06
C GLY A 46 7.20 -13.78 8.67
N ALA A 47 6.08 -13.52 9.35
CA ALA A 47 4.79 -14.10 9.02
C ALA A 47 4.29 -13.67 7.63
N LEU A 48 4.42 -12.39 7.29
CA LEU A 48 4.06 -11.86 5.97
C LEU A 48 4.95 -12.47 4.87
N ALA A 49 6.27 -12.48 5.08
CA ALA A 49 7.21 -13.01 4.11
C ALA A 49 6.99 -14.51 3.85
N LEU A 50 6.74 -15.29 4.90
CA LEU A 50 6.42 -16.72 4.79
C LEU A 50 5.08 -16.97 4.09
N HIS A 51 4.08 -16.11 4.32
CA HIS A 51 2.80 -16.20 3.62
C HIS A 51 2.99 -15.98 2.12
N ILE A 52 3.64 -14.88 1.74
CA ILE A 52 3.94 -14.54 0.33
C ILE A 52 4.72 -15.68 -0.34
N ALA A 53 5.75 -16.22 0.32
CA ALA A 53 6.54 -17.32 -0.22
C ALA A 53 5.73 -18.60 -0.49
N LYS A 54 4.66 -18.83 0.27
CA LYS A 54 3.80 -20.02 0.14
C LYS A 54 2.69 -19.83 -0.88
N THR A 55 2.08 -18.65 -0.93
CA THR A 55 0.82 -18.43 -1.66
C THR A 55 0.99 -17.53 -2.88
N GLY A 56 2.06 -16.74 -2.96
CA GLY A 56 2.17 -15.68 -3.96
C GLY A 56 1.13 -14.57 -3.79
N THR A 57 0.53 -14.45 -2.61
CA THR A 57 -0.55 -13.49 -2.31
C THR A 57 -0.25 -12.69 -1.06
N VAL A 58 -0.96 -11.56 -0.92
CA VAL A 58 -1.05 -10.78 0.31
C VAL A 58 -2.50 -10.74 0.76
N ARG A 59 -2.72 -10.65 2.07
CA ARG A 59 -4.08 -10.54 2.62
C ARG A 59 -4.59 -9.10 2.49
N ALA A 60 -5.88 -8.93 2.26
CA ALA A 60 -6.57 -7.67 2.53
C ALA A 60 -6.37 -7.34 4.02
N THR A 61 -5.55 -6.33 4.31
CA THR A 61 -4.90 -6.12 5.61
C THR A 61 -5.06 -4.68 6.05
N ALA A 62 -4.71 -4.40 7.31
CA ALA A 62 -4.69 -3.04 7.85
C ALA A 62 -3.78 -2.05 7.08
N TYR A 63 -2.97 -2.51 6.11
CA TYR A 63 -2.22 -1.60 5.24
C TYR A 63 -3.09 -0.90 4.21
N THR A 64 -4.33 -1.34 3.96
CA THR A 64 -5.22 -0.72 2.96
C THR A 64 -5.31 0.79 3.13
N GLU A 65 -5.70 1.24 4.32
CA GLU A 65 -5.85 2.66 4.64
C GLU A 65 -4.53 3.42 4.52
N LEU A 66 -3.42 2.77 4.92
CA LEU A 66 -2.08 3.34 4.80
C LEU A 66 -1.70 3.51 3.33
N VAL A 67 -1.83 2.48 2.50
CA VAL A 67 -1.43 2.54 1.09
C VAL A 67 -2.35 3.50 0.33
N ASP A 68 -3.65 3.51 0.61
CA ASP A 68 -4.57 4.51 0.05
C ASP A 68 -4.10 5.92 0.39
N LEU A 69 -3.77 6.18 1.66
CA LEU A 69 -3.25 7.48 2.08
C LEU A 69 -1.93 7.83 1.37
N LEU A 70 -0.99 6.90 1.25
CA LEU A 70 0.31 7.10 0.59
C LEU A 70 0.18 7.42 -0.91
N LEU A 71 -0.82 6.85 -1.58
CA LEU A 71 -1.07 7.06 -3.00
C LEU A 71 -2.06 8.20 -3.28
N GLY A 72 -2.63 8.79 -2.23
CA GLY A 72 -3.63 9.84 -2.33
C GLY A 72 -4.99 9.35 -2.82
N LEU A 73 -5.30 8.10 -2.55
CA LEU A 73 -6.55 7.42 -2.87
C LEU A 73 -7.55 7.51 -1.69
N ASP A 74 -8.80 7.18 -1.98
CA ASP A 74 -9.88 7.15 -0.98
C ASP A 74 -10.72 5.87 -1.10
N GLY A 75 -10.24 4.81 -0.44
CA GLY A 75 -10.87 3.49 -0.49
C GLY A 75 -10.66 2.76 -1.80
N VAL A 76 -9.86 3.28 -2.74
CA VAL A 76 -9.83 2.84 -4.15
C VAL A 76 -8.98 1.58 -4.36
N LEU A 77 -8.00 1.30 -3.49
CA LEU A 77 -7.21 0.07 -3.59
C LEU A 77 -8.06 -1.20 -3.41
N TYR A 78 -9.20 -1.09 -2.71
CA TYR A 78 -10.07 -2.24 -2.39
C TYR A 78 -11.56 -1.96 -2.60
N ALA A 79 -11.95 -0.76 -3.09
CA ALA A 79 -13.29 -0.49 -3.58
C ALA A 79 -13.49 -1.14 -4.95
N THR A 80 -13.41 -2.46 -4.97
CA THR A 80 -14.00 -3.22 -6.04
C THR A 80 -15.42 -3.55 -5.62
N ASP A 81 -16.38 -3.14 -6.44
CA ASP A 81 -17.70 -3.78 -6.52
C ASP A 81 -17.58 -5.32 -6.69
N ALA A 82 -16.38 -5.87 -6.93
CA ALA A 82 -16.04 -7.30 -7.00
C ALA A 82 -16.20 -8.08 -5.67
N ALA A 83 -16.30 -7.42 -4.51
CA ALA A 83 -16.77 -8.14 -3.30
C ALA A 83 -18.20 -8.69 -3.48
N ALA A 84 -18.94 -8.21 -4.49
CA ALA A 84 -20.25 -8.72 -4.89
C ALA A 84 -20.21 -9.84 -5.95
N GLU A 85 -19.05 -10.20 -6.52
CA GLU A 85 -18.94 -11.10 -7.69
C GLU A 85 -18.11 -12.40 -7.47
N ASP A 86 -17.81 -12.79 -6.23
CA ASP A 86 -17.05 -14.03 -5.90
C ASP A 86 -15.67 -14.17 -6.60
N GLU A 87 -15.06 -13.06 -7.03
CA GLU A 87 -13.73 -13.03 -7.66
C GLU A 87 -12.69 -12.35 -6.76
N ASP A 88 -11.50 -12.93 -6.70
CA ASP A 88 -10.35 -12.37 -5.99
C ASP A 88 -9.89 -11.04 -6.63
N PRO A 89 -9.72 -9.94 -5.87
CA PRO A 89 -9.27 -8.68 -6.44
C PRO A 89 -7.83 -8.79 -6.93
N VAL A 90 -7.55 -8.08 -8.03
CA VAL A 90 -6.27 -8.14 -8.77
C VAL A 90 -5.72 -6.74 -9.01
N ILE A 91 -4.39 -6.59 -8.95
CA ILE A 91 -3.70 -5.33 -9.29
C ILE A 91 -2.74 -5.59 -10.45
N ASP A 92 -2.95 -4.88 -11.55
CA ASP A 92 -2.12 -4.96 -12.75
C ASP A 92 -0.64 -4.56 -12.48
N PRO A 93 0.30 -4.86 -13.40
CA PRO A 93 1.72 -4.53 -13.20
C PRO A 93 2.01 -3.04 -12.97
N ASP A 94 1.26 -2.13 -13.60
CA ASP A 94 1.47 -0.69 -13.47
C ASP A 94 0.99 -0.19 -12.10
N GLY A 95 -0.15 -0.69 -11.62
CA GLY A 95 -0.64 -0.48 -10.26
C GLY A 95 0.34 -1.01 -9.22
N CYS A 96 0.88 -2.22 -9.45
CA CYS A 96 1.93 -2.80 -8.62
C CYS A 96 3.19 -1.92 -8.60
N ALA A 97 3.62 -1.38 -9.75
CA ALA A 97 4.78 -0.50 -9.84
C ALA A 97 4.58 0.79 -9.05
N TRP A 98 3.37 1.35 -9.10
CA TRP A 98 3.01 2.57 -8.39
C TRP A 98 2.98 2.36 -6.87
N ILE A 99 2.33 1.29 -6.40
CA ILE A 99 2.27 0.92 -4.99
C ILE A 99 3.68 0.66 -4.45
N ALA A 100 4.48 -0.16 -5.16
CA ALA A 100 5.85 -0.46 -4.77
C ALA A 100 6.68 0.82 -4.60
N GLY A 101 6.63 1.72 -5.59
CA GLY A 101 7.36 2.98 -5.52
C GLY A 101 6.89 3.92 -4.39
N GLY A 102 5.60 3.91 -4.06
CA GLY A 102 5.06 4.65 -2.93
C GLY A 102 5.58 4.12 -1.59
N LEU A 103 5.50 2.79 -1.40
CA LEU A 103 5.96 2.12 -0.19
C LEU A 103 7.49 2.22 -0.01
N GLU A 104 8.28 2.08 -1.08
CA GLU A 104 9.75 2.22 -1.03
C GLU A 104 10.15 3.61 -0.52
N ARG A 105 9.60 4.67 -1.12
CA ARG A 105 9.87 6.05 -0.68
C ARG A 105 9.40 6.29 0.75
N PHE A 106 8.29 5.69 1.15
CA PHE A 106 7.80 5.79 2.51
C PHE A 106 8.75 5.12 3.50
N VAL A 107 9.18 3.88 3.23
CA VAL A 107 10.09 3.10 4.08
C VAL A 107 11.44 3.82 4.25
N GLU A 108 11.96 4.41 3.17
CA GLU A 108 13.17 5.24 3.20
C GLU A 108 12.94 6.51 4.04
N GLY A 109 11.87 7.27 3.75
CA GLY A 109 11.55 8.49 4.48
C GLY A 109 11.19 8.27 5.95
N HIS A 110 10.80 7.05 6.33
CA HIS A 110 10.43 6.68 7.70
C HIS A 110 11.65 6.34 8.57
N GLU A 111 12.82 6.06 8.00
CA GLU A 111 14.04 5.71 8.75
C GLU A 111 14.33 6.63 9.96
N PRO A 112 14.20 7.97 9.88
CA PRO A 112 14.46 8.87 11.03
C PRO A 112 13.48 8.70 12.21
N TYR A 113 12.37 7.99 12.02
CA TYR A 113 11.32 7.76 13.01
C TYR A 113 11.42 6.38 13.69
N GLY A 114 12.41 5.56 13.30
CA GLY A 114 12.66 4.24 13.86
C GLY A 114 11.92 3.11 13.15
N ASP A 115 11.84 1.95 13.79
CA ASP A 115 11.34 0.72 13.14
C ASP A 115 9.83 0.48 13.33
N LEU A 116 9.15 1.31 14.13
CA LEU A 116 7.72 1.18 14.38
C LEU A 116 6.94 2.25 13.61
N VAL A 117 6.06 1.80 12.72
CA VAL A 117 5.19 2.68 11.93
C VAL A 117 3.86 2.86 12.66
N THR A 118 3.62 4.09 13.10
CA THR A 118 2.40 4.56 13.75
C THR A 118 1.74 5.68 12.95
N PHE A 119 0.47 5.98 13.24
CA PHE A 119 -0.25 7.09 12.60
C PHE A 119 0.53 8.41 12.63
N ASP A 120 1.09 8.79 13.79
CA ASP A 120 1.84 10.04 13.93
C ASP A 120 3.14 10.06 13.13
N SER A 121 3.82 8.90 13.06
CA SER A 121 5.03 8.77 12.24
C SER A 121 4.70 8.85 10.74
N VAL A 122 3.59 8.25 10.30
CA VAL A 122 3.11 8.34 8.91
C VAL A 122 2.82 9.79 8.55
N ALA A 123 2.04 10.48 9.40
CA ALA A 123 1.73 11.89 9.21
C ALA A 123 2.98 12.75 9.11
N SER A 124 4.01 12.46 9.92
CA SER A 124 5.28 13.18 9.92
C SER A 124 6.08 12.97 8.63
N VAL A 125 6.21 11.71 8.18
CA VAL A 125 6.87 11.36 6.91
C VAL A 125 6.18 12.04 5.73
N MET A 126 4.85 11.94 5.66
CA MET A 126 4.09 12.51 4.55
C MET A 126 4.17 14.03 4.51
N ARG A 127 4.07 14.71 5.67
CA ARG A 127 4.24 16.17 5.74
C ARG A 127 5.61 16.59 5.23
N ASN A 128 6.67 15.87 5.64
CA ASN A 128 8.02 16.16 5.17
C ASN A 128 8.17 15.94 3.66
N ALA A 129 7.56 14.88 3.13
CA ALA A 129 7.61 14.58 1.70
C ALA A 129 6.95 15.66 0.84
N VAL A 130 5.87 16.30 1.32
CA VAL A 130 5.14 17.34 0.56
C VAL A 130 5.60 18.77 0.86
N ALA A 131 6.30 19.00 1.99
CA ALA A 131 6.64 20.33 2.48
C ALA A 131 7.53 21.16 1.54
N SER A 132 8.31 20.54 0.65
CA SER A 132 9.26 21.22 -0.24
C SER A 132 8.74 21.40 -1.68
N GLY A 133 7.49 20.99 -1.96
CA GLY A 133 6.90 21.02 -3.30
C GLY A 133 6.38 22.40 -3.74
N ARG A 134 6.29 22.62 -5.06
CA ARG A 134 5.66 23.82 -5.65
C ARG A 134 4.19 23.99 -5.24
N LEU A 135 3.51 22.89 -4.87
CA LEU A 135 2.13 22.85 -4.40
C LEU A 135 2.03 22.49 -2.90
N ALA A 136 3.11 22.68 -2.13
CA ALA A 136 3.21 22.23 -0.73
C ALA A 136 1.99 22.66 0.11
N GLU A 137 1.56 23.91 0.04
CA GLU A 137 0.40 24.37 0.82
C GLU A 137 -0.90 23.64 0.48
N GLN A 138 -1.15 23.36 -0.80
CA GLN A 138 -2.35 22.63 -1.23
C GLN A 138 -2.26 21.16 -0.80
N GLN A 139 -1.09 20.54 -0.96
CA GLN A 139 -0.84 19.16 -0.58
C GLN A 139 -0.89 18.97 0.94
N LEU A 140 -0.40 19.92 1.73
CA LEU A 140 -0.50 19.91 3.18
C LEU A 140 -1.95 20.04 3.65
N ARG A 141 -2.74 20.96 3.05
CA ARG A 141 -4.18 21.07 3.38
C ARG A 141 -4.95 19.80 3.05
N TRP A 142 -4.67 19.20 1.89
CA TRP A 142 -5.26 17.91 1.50
C TRP A 142 -4.87 16.82 2.51
N LEU A 143 -3.59 16.72 2.85
CA LEU A 143 -3.08 15.72 3.79
C LEU A 143 -3.70 15.88 5.18
N ASP A 144 -3.78 17.10 5.71
CA ASP A 144 -4.39 17.36 7.01
C ASP A 144 -5.89 17.02 7.03
N HIS A 145 -6.60 17.27 5.93
CA HIS A 145 -7.99 16.85 5.78
C HIS A 145 -8.12 15.32 5.80
N ARG A 146 -7.27 14.60 5.05
CA ARG A 146 -7.27 13.13 5.02
C ARG A 146 -6.91 12.51 6.36
N LEU A 147 -5.87 13.01 7.03
CA LEU A 147 -5.48 12.57 8.37
C LEU A 147 -6.59 12.81 9.39
N THR A 148 -7.37 13.89 9.23
CA THR A 148 -8.53 14.15 10.08
C THR A 148 -9.66 13.16 9.82
N ALA A 149 -9.93 12.84 8.56
CA ALA A 149 -10.98 11.91 8.16
C ALA A 149 -10.72 10.45 8.60
N LEU A 150 -9.46 10.08 8.82
CA LEU A 150 -9.09 8.76 9.34
C LEU A 150 -9.35 8.59 10.85
N ARG A 151 -9.66 9.66 11.57
CA ARG A 151 -9.92 9.60 13.01
C ARG A 151 -11.35 9.12 13.27
N ASP A 152 -11.55 8.42 14.38
CA ASP A 152 -12.88 8.00 14.82
C ASP A 152 -13.73 9.19 15.31
N ASP A 153 -14.99 8.93 15.65
CA ASP A 153 -15.93 9.95 16.16
C ASP A 153 -15.46 10.62 17.47
N ALA A 154 -14.56 9.97 18.22
CA ALA A 154 -13.94 10.49 19.42
C ALA A 154 -12.62 11.25 19.14
N GLY A 155 -12.19 11.33 17.89
CA GLY A 155 -10.97 11.99 17.43
C GLY A 155 -9.69 11.14 17.59
N ASN A 156 -9.81 9.86 17.96
CA ASN A 156 -8.67 8.97 18.08
C ASN A 156 -8.15 8.57 16.70
N PRO A 157 -6.82 8.53 16.51
CA PRO A 157 -6.26 8.03 15.27
C PRO A 157 -6.47 6.51 15.14
N PRO A 158 -6.40 5.95 13.93
CA PRO A 158 -6.41 4.50 13.76
C PRO A 158 -5.22 3.88 14.50
N HIS A 159 -5.45 2.69 15.06
CA HIS A 159 -4.44 1.95 15.80
C HIS A 159 -3.46 1.23 14.85
N TRP A 160 -2.63 2.02 14.17
CA TRP A 160 -1.57 1.50 13.30
C TRP A 160 -0.32 1.18 14.11
N THR A 161 0.17 -0.04 13.94
CA THR A 161 1.40 -0.53 14.54
C THR A 161 1.97 -1.58 13.60
N PHE A 162 2.82 -1.14 12.67
CA PHE A 162 3.49 -2.02 11.71
C PHE A 162 5.00 -1.98 11.94
N ALA A 163 5.69 -3.07 11.67
CA ALA A 163 7.14 -3.00 11.58
C ALA A 163 7.51 -2.33 10.24
N ARG A 164 8.49 -1.42 10.23
CA ARG A 164 8.96 -0.79 8.99
C ARG A 164 9.44 -1.83 7.97
N THR A 165 10.05 -2.92 8.45
CA THR A 165 10.47 -4.08 7.65
C THR A 165 9.30 -4.84 7.02
N GLU A 166 8.12 -4.83 7.65
CA GLU A 166 6.90 -5.43 7.11
C GLU A 166 6.43 -4.69 5.85
N LEU A 167 6.47 -3.35 5.88
CA LEU A 167 6.16 -2.52 4.71
C LEU A 167 7.22 -2.66 3.61
N ALA A 168 8.49 -2.88 3.98
CA ALA A 168 9.55 -3.17 3.00
C ALA A 168 9.29 -4.50 2.26
N ILE A 169 8.81 -5.53 2.96
CA ILE A 169 8.41 -6.80 2.35
C ILE A 169 7.20 -6.62 1.44
N LEU A 170 6.21 -5.83 1.89
CA LEU A 170 5.06 -5.49 1.06
C LEU A 170 5.48 -4.76 -0.23
N ALA A 171 6.41 -3.82 -0.15
CA ALA A 171 6.96 -3.12 -1.31
C ALA A 171 7.65 -4.09 -2.28
N GLY A 172 8.46 -5.02 -1.76
CA GLY A 172 9.13 -6.05 -2.55
C GLY A 172 8.15 -6.98 -3.27
N PHE A 173 7.04 -7.35 -2.63
CA PHE A 173 5.98 -8.13 -3.25
C PHE A 173 5.40 -7.41 -4.47
N TYR A 174 4.97 -6.16 -4.30
CA TYR A 174 4.41 -5.37 -5.42
C TYR A 174 5.46 -5.07 -6.49
N ARG A 175 6.73 -4.87 -6.12
CA ARG A 175 7.82 -4.69 -7.10
C ARG A 175 7.96 -5.93 -7.97
N ARG A 176 7.88 -7.12 -7.39
CA ARG A 176 7.94 -8.37 -8.14
C ARG A 176 6.74 -8.58 -9.04
N CYS A 177 5.55 -8.24 -8.57
CA CYS A 177 4.35 -8.22 -9.42
C CYS A 177 4.57 -7.28 -10.60
N ALA A 178 4.97 -6.02 -10.37
CA ALA A 178 5.26 -5.06 -11.42
C ALA A 178 6.23 -5.58 -12.51
N GLU A 179 7.20 -6.40 -12.13
CA GLU A 179 8.21 -6.95 -13.04
C GLU A 179 7.76 -8.23 -13.76
N ARG A 180 6.83 -9.01 -13.19
CA ARG A 180 6.56 -10.40 -13.61
C ARG A 180 5.10 -10.74 -13.91
N GLY A 181 4.12 -9.92 -13.52
CA GLY A 181 2.70 -10.20 -13.69
C GLY A 181 1.78 -9.31 -12.85
N PHE A 182 0.60 -9.80 -12.46
CA PHE A 182 -0.29 -9.05 -11.57
C PHE A 182 -0.29 -9.63 -10.16
N ALA A 183 -0.65 -8.82 -9.17
CA ALA A 183 -0.84 -9.26 -7.80
C ALA A 183 -2.25 -9.85 -7.63
N VAL A 184 -2.35 -10.99 -6.97
CA VAL A 184 -3.63 -11.59 -6.53
C VAL A 184 -3.80 -11.34 -5.03
N PHE A 185 -4.93 -10.78 -4.65
CA PHE A 185 -5.38 -10.85 -3.26
C PHE A 185 -6.18 -12.12 -3.08
N ALA A 186 -5.77 -12.96 -2.12
CA ALA A 186 -6.64 -14.02 -1.67
C ALA A 186 -7.76 -13.39 -0.82
N SER A 187 -8.97 -13.30 -1.37
CA SER A 187 -10.17 -13.32 -0.55
C SER A 187 -10.32 -14.73 0.04
N TYR A 188 -10.96 -14.81 1.20
CA TYR A 188 -11.16 -16.08 1.88
C TYR A 188 -12.14 -16.98 1.13
#